data_AF-A0A956K7T8-F1
#
_entry.id   AF-A0A956K7T8-F1
#
_cell.length_a   1.000
_cell.length_b   1.000
_cell.length_c   1.000
_cell.angle_alpha   90.00
_cell.angle_beta   90.00
_cell.angle_gamma   90.00
#
_symmetry.space_group_name_H-M   'P 1'
#
loop_
_entity.id
_entity.type
_entity.pdbx_description
1 polymer ?
#
loop_
_entity_poly.entity_id
_entity_poly.type
_entity_poly.pdbx_seq_one_letter_code
_entity_poly.pdbx_strand_id
1 'polypeptide(L)'
;MSQKRVIDFNALPKPTRERFVASCKGEGKPRFLHEDTSSPTASAIGGIIVLVLGLGMLYSVANAAFGYKVDEPGYLVLYGFAGFCLMGGLLATVRALLTGKALPYKNGTYLFPLDLVTTDGKELTLQPLAGLSHVNGVHQYQNGTYMHTDLTLAFKDGTVTVLKIHGPVQAEQVLQGMRTSQVQAAEAVDAGNYGIFADLDPFYEARTGGQWEEICGQVNAKTPTDSPRAGSTPGILKRAWGLGLILGLVLGGGVWQLRNIASDDAMFERVKDSTDKWELEDYLWSGGTRHEAEVRDVLIPRAEFEEAKAQGSVTALREFIETHPGSVHEPDARVAIHELFTKALRDFEEQAKGGNNEQVFPLMQSLFAWLEANDSPPLEVRFRPPDPSLLEDVDKLVTTLPKDETGGLPLAPISPSFTDERSLARESWIATELENGFRRVIPADILDLDMGERLPADLDLSENRPARPTIAVTYSVDASGSIYANETNTQGYVGIQVYFIVSMLVPGLEGGEAPQPLTFILDVQPPSEFSVETGGIAIEPSDYLVYDVMAKKAFENLAGSLGSALFATGEAGSLQIISGEIPELPTLDLREGEDG
;
A
#
# COMPACT_ATOMS: atom_id res chain seq x y z
N MET A 1 -0.41 -24.24 -78.68
CA MET A 1 0.08 -23.40 -77.56
C MET A 1 -0.58 -23.86 -76.26
N SER A 2 -0.09 -24.94 -75.63
CA SER A 2 -0.74 -25.53 -74.43
C SER A 2 -0.04 -25.17 -73.11
N GLN A 3 0.97 -24.31 -73.14
CA GLN A 3 1.74 -23.96 -71.94
C GLN A 3 1.09 -22.80 -71.19
N LYS A 4 1.06 -22.92 -69.87
CA LYS A 4 0.75 -21.82 -68.94
C LYS A 4 1.73 -20.67 -69.14
N ARG A 5 1.23 -19.44 -69.19
CA ARG A 5 2.04 -18.23 -69.37
C ARG A 5 1.72 -17.17 -68.32
N VAL A 6 2.71 -16.40 -67.91
CA VAL A 6 2.54 -15.24 -67.02
C VAL A 6 2.90 -14.00 -67.82
N ILE A 7 2.02 -12.99 -67.78
CA ILE A 7 2.15 -11.77 -68.56
C ILE A 7 1.89 -10.56 -67.66
N ASP A 8 2.72 -9.54 -67.72
CA ASP A 8 2.40 -8.25 -67.10
C ASP A 8 1.31 -7.57 -67.94
N PHE A 9 0.14 -7.26 -67.35
CA PHE A 9 -0.97 -6.59 -68.01
C PHE A 9 -0.50 -5.33 -68.76
N ASN A 10 0.44 -4.60 -68.19
CA ASN A 10 0.97 -3.37 -68.77
C ASN A 10 1.88 -3.59 -69.99
N ALA A 11 2.35 -4.82 -70.23
CA ALA A 11 3.09 -5.22 -71.43
C ALA A 11 2.17 -5.51 -72.62
N LEU A 12 0.86 -5.65 -72.39
CA LEU A 12 -0.10 -5.91 -73.46
C LEU A 12 -0.30 -4.67 -74.36
N PRO A 13 -0.47 -4.88 -75.68
CA PRO A 13 -0.88 -3.82 -76.60
C PRO A 13 -2.15 -3.10 -76.13
N LYS A 14 -2.28 -1.80 -76.43
CA LYS A 14 -3.43 -0.98 -76.02
C LYS A 14 -4.79 -1.63 -76.39
N PRO A 15 -5.01 -2.11 -77.63
CA PRO A 15 -6.29 -2.73 -78.00
C PRO A 15 -6.62 -3.96 -77.13
N THR A 16 -5.61 -4.77 -76.82
CA THR A 16 -5.77 -5.96 -75.96
C THR A 16 -6.11 -5.59 -74.52
N ARG A 17 -5.49 -4.54 -73.96
CA ARG A 17 -5.81 -4.06 -72.61
C ARG A 17 -7.24 -3.53 -72.53
N GLU A 18 -7.65 -2.73 -73.50
CA GLU A 18 -9.01 -2.18 -73.56
C GLU A 18 -10.05 -3.30 -73.71
N ARG A 19 -9.78 -4.27 -74.59
CA ARG A 19 -10.62 -5.45 -74.78
C ARG A 19 -10.74 -6.28 -73.50
N PHE A 20 -9.63 -6.64 -72.87
CA PHE A 20 -9.62 -7.41 -71.62
C PHE A 20 -10.40 -6.69 -70.51
N VAL A 21 -10.18 -5.38 -70.33
CA VAL A 21 -10.90 -4.58 -69.32
C VAL A 21 -12.39 -4.50 -69.63
N ALA A 22 -12.77 -4.26 -70.89
CA ALA A 22 -14.17 -4.24 -71.31
C ALA A 22 -14.84 -5.60 -71.09
N SER A 23 -14.14 -6.70 -71.40
CA SER A 23 -14.57 -8.07 -71.13
C SER A 23 -14.78 -8.34 -69.64
N CYS A 24 -13.84 -7.95 -68.78
CA CYS A 24 -13.97 -8.08 -67.32
C CYS A 24 -15.10 -7.23 -66.72
N LYS A 25 -15.49 -6.14 -67.40
CA LYS A 25 -16.65 -5.32 -67.02
C LYS A 25 -17.97 -5.83 -67.61
N GLY A 26 -17.94 -6.84 -68.48
CA GLY A 26 -19.09 -7.34 -69.22
C GLY A 26 -19.56 -6.45 -70.37
N GLU A 27 -18.81 -5.40 -70.69
CA GLU A 27 -19.08 -4.40 -71.73
C GLU A 27 -18.54 -4.84 -73.10
N GLY A 28 -17.53 -5.73 -73.13
CA GLY A 28 -16.84 -6.19 -74.34
C GLY A 28 -17.04 -7.67 -74.67
N LYS A 29 -16.55 -8.07 -75.85
CA LYS A 29 -16.38 -9.47 -76.26
C LYS A 29 -14.89 -9.88 -76.18
N PRO A 30 -14.56 -11.12 -75.81
CA PRO A 30 -15.46 -12.17 -75.31
C PRO A 30 -16.00 -11.86 -73.91
N ARG A 31 -17.19 -12.36 -73.60
CA ARG A 31 -17.67 -12.41 -72.20
C ARG A 31 -17.05 -13.62 -71.51
N PHE A 32 -16.62 -13.46 -70.27
CA PHE A 32 -16.22 -14.61 -69.46
C PHE A 32 -17.45 -15.49 -69.18
N LEU A 33 -17.22 -16.80 -69.07
CA LEU A 33 -18.21 -17.79 -68.68
C LEU A 33 -18.45 -17.73 -67.17
N HIS A 34 -17.38 -17.55 -66.40
CA HIS A 34 -17.43 -17.44 -64.95
C HIS A 34 -16.34 -16.49 -64.42
N GLU A 35 -16.64 -15.77 -63.34
CA GLU A 35 -15.66 -14.99 -62.59
C GLU A 35 -15.68 -15.41 -61.12
N ASP A 36 -14.50 -15.66 -60.56
CA ASP A 36 -14.26 -15.86 -59.13
C ASP A 36 -13.28 -14.77 -58.68
N THR A 37 -13.83 -13.60 -58.34
CA THR A 37 -13.04 -12.39 -58.04
C THR A 37 -13.15 -11.99 -56.58
N SER A 38 -12.02 -11.57 -56.02
CA SER A 38 -11.97 -10.95 -54.71
C SER A 38 -12.63 -9.57 -54.77
N SER A 39 -13.60 -9.31 -53.89
CA SER A 39 -14.20 -7.99 -53.75
C SER A 39 -13.29 -7.11 -52.88
N PRO A 40 -12.72 -6.00 -53.41
CA PRO A 40 -11.96 -5.06 -52.59
C PRO A 40 -12.80 -4.51 -51.42
N THR A 41 -14.11 -4.39 -51.61
CA THR A 41 -15.07 -3.98 -50.58
C THR A 41 -15.15 -5.02 -49.46
N ALA A 42 -15.22 -6.31 -49.77
CA ALA A 42 -15.25 -7.36 -48.75
C ALA A 42 -13.95 -7.38 -47.92
N SER A 43 -12.80 -7.23 -48.58
CA SER A 43 -11.50 -7.10 -47.89
C SER A 43 -11.44 -5.84 -47.01
N ALA A 44 -11.96 -4.71 -47.49
CA ALA A 44 -12.03 -3.47 -46.73
C ALA A 44 -12.94 -3.61 -45.49
N ILE A 45 -14.09 -4.28 -45.61
CA ILE A 45 -15.00 -4.59 -44.50
C ILE A 45 -14.27 -5.44 -43.45
N GLY A 46 -13.52 -6.47 -43.87
CA GLY A 46 -12.71 -7.28 -42.96
C GLY A 46 -11.72 -6.43 -42.14
N GLY A 47 -11.00 -5.51 -42.80
CA GLY A 47 -10.11 -4.56 -42.11
C GLY A 47 -10.85 -3.62 -41.15
N ILE A 48 -12.05 -3.14 -41.53
CA ILE A 48 -12.90 -2.28 -40.68
C ILE A 48 -13.35 -3.02 -39.43
N ILE A 49 -13.76 -4.29 -39.54
CA ILE A 49 -14.16 -5.11 -38.38
C ILE A 49 -12.99 -5.22 -37.40
N VAL A 50 -11.78 -5.53 -37.88
CA VAL A 50 -10.59 -5.63 -37.03
C VAL A 50 -10.25 -4.27 -36.39
N LEU A 51 -10.40 -3.17 -37.13
CA LEU A 51 -10.21 -1.81 -36.62
C LEU A 51 -11.19 -1.51 -35.48
N VAL A 52 -12.49 -1.78 -35.65
CA VAL A 52 -13.52 -1.54 -34.63
C VAL A 52 -13.27 -2.40 -33.39
N LEU A 53 -12.88 -3.67 -33.56
CA LEU A 53 -12.52 -4.53 -32.44
C LEU A 53 -11.28 -4.00 -31.69
N GLY A 54 -10.26 -3.54 -32.41
CA GLY A 54 -9.08 -2.91 -31.82
C GLY A 54 -9.43 -1.65 -31.02
N LEU A 55 -10.30 -0.80 -31.57
CA LEU A 55 -10.79 0.40 -30.88
C LEU A 55 -11.60 0.07 -29.62
N GLY A 56 -12.54 -0.87 -29.73
CA GLY A 56 -13.34 -1.33 -28.59
C GLY A 56 -12.47 -1.92 -27.49
N MET A 57 -11.50 -2.77 -27.84
CA MET A 57 -10.56 -3.35 -26.88
C MET A 57 -9.70 -2.28 -26.22
N LEU A 58 -9.13 -1.35 -27.00
CA LEU A 58 -8.30 -0.27 -26.46
C LEU A 58 -9.09 0.61 -25.48
N TYR A 59 -10.33 0.95 -25.84
CA TYR A 59 -11.24 1.70 -24.98
C TYR A 59 -11.58 0.93 -23.69
N SER A 60 -11.93 -0.36 -23.81
CA SER A 60 -12.28 -1.19 -22.65
C SER A 60 -11.10 -1.34 -21.67
N VAL A 61 -9.88 -1.60 -22.18
CA VAL A 61 -8.70 -1.72 -21.32
C VAL A 61 -8.34 -0.37 -20.71
N ALA A 62 -8.40 0.73 -21.46
CA ALA A 62 -8.09 2.06 -20.94
C ALA A 62 -9.02 2.52 -19.81
N ASN A 63 -10.30 2.15 -19.87
CA ASN A 63 -11.29 2.52 -18.85
C ASN A 63 -11.42 1.51 -17.69
N ALA A 64 -10.87 0.30 -17.84
CA ALA A 64 -10.97 -0.70 -16.79
C ALA A 64 -10.23 -0.23 -15.52
N ALA A 65 -10.96 -0.16 -14.41
CA ALA A 65 -10.45 0.27 -13.11
C ALA A 65 -9.68 1.62 -13.13
N PHE A 66 -10.03 2.50 -14.07
CA PHE A 66 -9.44 3.83 -14.17
C PHE A 66 -9.69 4.62 -12.89
N GLY A 67 -8.62 5.22 -12.36
CA GLY A 67 -8.67 5.98 -11.11
C GLY A 67 -8.74 5.11 -9.86
N TYR A 68 -8.73 3.78 -9.96
CA TYR A 68 -8.65 2.86 -8.80
C TYR A 68 -7.32 2.14 -8.71
N LYS A 69 -6.68 1.84 -9.85
CA LYS A 69 -5.36 1.20 -9.92
C LYS A 69 -4.60 1.62 -11.17
N VAL A 70 -3.28 1.63 -11.10
CA VAL A 70 -2.44 1.66 -12.31
C VAL A 70 -2.34 0.27 -12.94
N ASP A 71 -2.22 0.22 -14.26
CA ASP A 71 -2.08 -1.03 -14.99
C ASP A 71 -0.62 -1.49 -14.91
N GLU A 72 -0.39 -2.69 -14.39
CA GLU A 72 0.92 -3.33 -14.34
C GLU A 72 1.55 -3.49 -15.74
N PRO A 73 2.89 -3.64 -15.85
CA PRO A 73 3.57 -3.83 -17.14
C PRO A 73 3.03 -5.00 -17.98
N GLY A 74 2.42 -6.02 -17.36
CA GLY A 74 1.78 -7.13 -18.07
C GLY A 74 0.63 -6.69 -19.01
N TYR A 75 -0.04 -5.59 -18.68
CA TYR A 75 -1.11 -5.03 -19.53
C TYR A 75 -0.59 -4.45 -20.85
N LEU A 76 0.71 -4.14 -20.99
CA LEU A 76 1.30 -3.68 -22.25
C LEU A 76 1.03 -4.64 -23.42
N VAL A 77 0.92 -5.95 -23.15
CA VAL A 77 0.56 -6.95 -24.17
C VAL A 77 -0.86 -6.71 -24.70
N LEU A 78 -1.81 -6.39 -23.82
CA LEU A 78 -3.20 -6.11 -24.20
C LEU A 78 -3.32 -4.78 -24.96
N TYR A 79 -2.68 -3.71 -24.48
CA TYR A 79 -2.64 -2.42 -25.20
C TYR A 79 -1.94 -2.55 -26.56
N GLY A 80 -0.82 -3.28 -26.61
CA GLY A 80 -0.09 -3.55 -27.84
C GLY A 80 -0.90 -4.36 -28.86
N PHE A 81 -1.62 -5.38 -28.40
CA PHE A 81 -2.52 -6.17 -29.25
C PHE A 81 -3.71 -5.34 -29.75
N ALA A 82 -4.33 -4.54 -28.87
CA ALA A 82 -5.42 -3.63 -29.25
C ALA A 82 -4.96 -2.59 -30.28
N GLY A 83 -3.79 -1.97 -30.05
CA GLY A 83 -3.15 -1.05 -30.98
C GLY A 83 -2.80 -1.71 -32.32
N PHE A 84 -2.32 -2.96 -32.30
CA PHE A 84 -2.06 -3.75 -33.51
C PHE A 84 -3.33 -3.99 -34.32
N CYS A 85 -4.43 -4.42 -33.68
CA CYS A 85 -5.71 -4.60 -34.36
C CYS A 85 -6.21 -3.29 -34.97
N LEU A 86 -6.12 -2.19 -34.24
CA LEU A 86 -6.54 -0.87 -34.71
C LEU A 86 -5.73 -0.42 -35.94
N MET A 87 -4.40 -0.41 -35.84
CA MET A 87 -3.51 0.07 -36.91
C MET A 87 -3.42 -0.92 -38.07
N GLY A 88 -3.38 -2.22 -37.79
CA GLY A 88 -3.39 -3.29 -38.79
C GLY A 88 -4.70 -3.31 -39.57
N GLY A 89 -5.85 -3.19 -38.90
CA GLY A 89 -7.16 -3.06 -39.53
C GLY A 89 -7.23 -1.83 -40.45
N LEU A 90 -6.80 -0.66 -39.97
CA LEU A 90 -6.74 0.57 -40.76
C LEU A 90 -5.89 0.42 -42.03
N LEU A 91 -4.66 -0.09 -41.89
CA LEU A 91 -3.75 -0.29 -43.02
C LEU A 91 -4.26 -1.36 -43.99
N ALA A 92 -4.90 -2.42 -43.50
CA ALA A 92 -5.53 -3.43 -44.34
C ALA A 92 -6.70 -2.85 -45.15
N THR A 93 -7.55 -2.02 -44.53
CA THR A 93 -8.64 -1.31 -45.23
C THR A 93 -8.10 -0.36 -46.29
N VAL A 94 -7.10 0.46 -45.96
CA VAL A 94 -6.45 1.38 -46.91
C VAL A 94 -5.83 0.60 -48.07
N ARG A 95 -5.13 -0.51 -47.78
CA ARG A 95 -4.57 -1.40 -48.82
C ARG A 95 -5.66 -1.97 -49.72
N ALA A 96 -6.77 -2.46 -49.17
CA ALA A 96 -7.87 -3.03 -49.93
C ALA A 96 -8.48 -2.00 -50.90
N LEU A 97 -8.75 -0.79 -50.40
CA LEU A 97 -9.31 0.32 -51.20
C LEU A 97 -8.33 0.79 -52.30
N LEU A 98 -7.05 0.93 -51.98
CA LEU A 98 -6.04 1.35 -52.96
C LEU A 98 -5.78 0.26 -54.01
N THR A 99 -5.77 -1.01 -53.62
CA THR A 99 -5.60 -2.13 -54.57
C THR A 99 -6.80 -2.21 -55.52
N GLY A 100 -8.01 -2.01 -55.00
CA GLY A 100 -9.23 -1.94 -55.83
C GLY A 100 -9.23 -0.79 -56.83
N LYS A 101 -8.64 0.37 -56.47
CA LYS A 101 -8.49 1.51 -57.39
C LYS A 101 -7.31 1.39 -58.35
N ALA A 102 -6.27 0.63 -57.98
CA ALA A 102 -5.05 0.52 -58.77
C ALA A 102 -5.24 -0.34 -60.03
N LEU A 103 -6.24 -1.22 -60.07
CA LEU A 103 -6.42 -2.16 -61.16
C LEU A 103 -7.64 -1.78 -62.00
N PRO A 104 -7.55 -1.86 -63.35
CA PRO A 104 -8.71 -1.59 -64.21
C PRO A 104 -9.70 -2.76 -64.28
N TYR A 105 -9.40 -3.88 -63.62
CA TYR A 105 -10.18 -5.11 -63.48
C TYR A 105 -10.12 -5.61 -62.02
N LYS A 106 -10.96 -6.56 -61.63
CA LYS A 106 -10.94 -7.15 -60.29
C LYS A 106 -9.88 -8.25 -60.22
N ASN A 107 -9.20 -8.39 -59.08
CA ASN A 107 -8.29 -9.52 -58.86
C ASN A 107 -9.07 -10.81 -58.66
N GLY A 108 -8.61 -11.90 -59.28
CA GLY A 108 -9.23 -13.22 -59.21
C GLY A 108 -9.11 -14.00 -60.51
N THR A 109 -9.94 -15.03 -60.67
CA THR A 109 -9.90 -15.94 -61.80
C THR A 109 -11.09 -15.72 -62.73
N TYR A 110 -10.80 -15.55 -64.01
CA TYR A 110 -11.78 -15.41 -65.08
C TYR A 110 -11.69 -16.60 -66.01
N LEU A 111 -12.81 -17.31 -66.19
CA LEU A 111 -12.91 -18.40 -67.15
C LEU A 111 -13.43 -17.82 -68.48
N PHE A 112 -12.55 -17.58 -69.43
CA PHE A 112 -12.91 -17.17 -70.79
C PHE A 112 -13.13 -18.39 -71.70
N PRO A 113 -13.75 -18.20 -72.88
CA PRO A 113 -13.99 -19.28 -73.85
C PRO A 113 -12.76 -20.12 -74.22
N LEU A 114 -11.58 -19.50 -74.29
CA LEU A 114 -10.33 -20.16 -74.70
C LEU A 114 -9.29 -20.31 -73.60
N ASP A 115 -9.37 -19.50 -72.53
CA ASP A 115 -8.33 -19.41 -71.50
C ASP A 115 -8.93 -19.27 -70.10
N LEU A 116 -8.28 -19.90 -69.14
CA LEU A 116 -8.44 -19.57 -67.73
C LEU A 116 -7.42 -18.48 -67.38
N VAL A 117 -7.90 -17.32 -66.94
CA VAL A 117 -7.08 -16.14 -66.66
C VAL A 117 -7.11 -15.84 -65.17
N THR A 118 -6.02 -16.10 -64.47
CA THR A 118 -5.87 -15.71 -63.06
C THR A 118 -5.11 -14.40 -62.98
N THR A 119 -5.66 -13.44 -62.26
CA THR A 119 -5.10 -12.10 -62.08
C THR A 119 -4.59 -11.93 -60.65
N ASP A 120 -3.31 -11.60 -60.51
CA ASP A 120 -2.67 -11.22 -59.25
C ASP A 120 -2.01 -9.85 -59.41
N GLY A 121 -2.79 -8.81 -59.09
CA GLY A 121 -2.37 -7.43 -59.32
C GLY A 121 -2.25 -7.17 -60.82
N LYS A 122 -1.04 -6.82 -61.26
CA LYS A 122 -0.74 -6.56 -62.67
C LYS A 122 -0.34 -7.81 -63.45
N GLU A 123 -0.10 -8.94 -62.77
CA GLU A 123 0.30 -10.17 -63.44
C GLU A 123 -0.94 -10.98 -63.83
N LEU A 124 -1.00 -11.37 -65.09
CA LEU A 124 -2.02 -12.24 -65.66
C LEU A 124 -1.39 -13.60 -65.92
N THR A 125 -1.93 -14.63 -65.30
CA THR A 125 -1.59 -16.01 -65.59
C THR A 125 -2.62 -16.58 -66.55
N LEU A 126 -2.20 -16.90 -67.77
CA LEU A 126 -3.03 -17.48 -68.81
C LEU A 126 -2.81 -18.98 -68.87
N GLN A 127 -3.89 -19.75 -68.75
CA GLN A 127 -3.88 -21.19 -68.90
C GLN A 127 -4.86 -21.62 -70.00
N PRO A 128 -4.34 -22.03 -71.18
CA PRO A 128 -5.19 -22.35 -72.32
C PRO A 128 -6.08 -23.57 -72.07
N LEU A 129 -7.37 -23.45 -72.37
CA LEU A 129 -8.34 -24.54 -72.22
C LEU A 129 -8.11 -25.67 -73.23
N ALA A 130 -7.38 -25.43 -74.32
CA ALA A 130 -6.88 -26.48 -75.22
C ALA A 130 -5.95 -27.49 -74.52
N GLY A 131 -5.37 -27.09 -73.37
CA GLY A 131 -4.56 -27.94 -72.51
C GLY A 131 -5.38 -28.80 -71.54
N LEU A 132 -6.71 -28.70 -71.51
CA LEU A 132 -7.56 -29.50 -70.62
C LEU A 132 -7.48 -30.99 -70.98
N SER A 133 -7.36 -31.82 -69.95
CA SER A 133 -7.47 -33.28 -70.03
C SER A 133 -8.84 -33.76 -69.54
N HIS A 134 -9.36 -33.14 -68.47
CA HIS A 134 -10.65 -33.49 -67.89
C HIS A 134 -11.35 -32.28 -67.28
N VAL A 135 -12.68 -32.24 -67.40
CA VAL A 135 -13.55 -31.22 -66.77
C VAL A 135 -14.61 -31.96 -65.98
N ASN A 136 -14.69 -31.72 -64.68
CA ASN A 136 -15.67 -32.35 -63.80
C ASN A 136 -16.38 -31.29 -62.94
N GLY A 137 -17.71 -31.30 -62.92
CA GLY A 137 -18.51 -30.44 -62.06
C GLY A 137 -19.19 -31.26 -60.97
N VAL A 138 -18.84 -31.02 -59.70
CA VAL A 138 -19.44 -31.74 -58.55
C VAL A 138 -20.29 -30.77 -57.74
N HIS A 139 -21.59 -31.05 -57.66
CA HIS A 139 -22.51 -30.28 -56.81
C HIS A 139 -22.29 -30.64 -55.33
N GLN A 140 -22.03 -29.64 -54.51
CA GLN A 140 -21.89 -29.76 -53.06
C GLN A 140 -23.20 -29.43 -52.37
N TYR A 141 -23.63 -30.30 -51.46
CA TYR A 141 -24.84 -30.12 -50.65
C TYR A 141 -24.50 -30.16 -49.16
N GLN A 142 -25.11 -29.27 -48.38
CA GLN A 142 -25.06 -29.31 -46.93
C GLN A 142 -26.49 -29.34 -46.40
N ASN A 143 -26.84 -30.36 -45.62
CA ASN A 143 -28.21 -30.58 -45.11
C ASN A 143 -29.29 -30.56 -46.21
N GLY A 144 -28.98 -31.17 -47.37
CA GLY A 144 -29.90 -31.21 -48.52
C GLY A 144 -30.06 -29.88 -49.28
N THR A 145 -29.44 -28.79 -48.80
CA THR A 145 -29.43 -27.51 -49.51
C THR A 145 -28.18 -27.43 -50.39
N TYR A 146 -28.36 -27.03 -51.65
CA TYR A 146 -27.26 -26.79 -52.57
C TYR A 146 -26.38 -25.64 -52.04
N MET A 147 -25.06 -25.86 -51.99
CA MET A 147 -24.09 -24.86 -51.53
C MET A 147 -23.36 -24.21 -52.71
N HIS A 148 -22.67 -25.02 -53.53
CA HIS A 148 -21.91 -24.59 -54.70
C HIS A 148 -21.58 -25.79 -55.59
N THR A 149 -21.08 -25.55 -56.79
CA THR A 149 -20.50 -26.58 -57.66
C THR A 149 -19.00 -26.36 -57.72
N ASP A 150 -18.23 -27.39 -57.42
CA ASP A 150 -16.79 -27.42 -57.64
C ASP A 150 -16.52 -27.83 -59.10
N LEU A 151 -16.20 -26.87 -59.94
CA LEU A 151 -15.78 -27.10 -61.32
C LEU A 151 -14.27 -27.34 -61.35
N THR A 152 -13.89 -28.61 -61.44
CA THR A 152 -12.50 -29.06 -61.49
C THR A 152 -12.01 -29.11 -62.93
N LEU A 153 -10.99 -28.31 -63.22
CA LEU A 153 -10.29 -28.23 -64.50
C LEU A 153 -8.93 -28.90 -64.36
N ALA A 154 -8.76 -30.09 -64.92
CA ALA A 154 -7.49 -30.80 -64.95
C ALA A 154 -6.80 -30.55 -66.30
N PHE A 155 -5.53 -30.15 -66.25
CA PHE A 155 -4.73 -29.84 -67.42
C PHE A 155 -3.68 -30.94 -67.68
N LYS A 156 -3.23 -31.04 -68.93
CA LYS A 156 -2.22 -32.04 -69.36
C LYS A 156 -0.85 -31.85 -68.70
N ASP A 157 -0.57 -30.67 -68.17
CA ASP A 157 0.64 -30.38 -67.41
C ASP A 157 0.57 -30.83 -65.93
N GLY A 158 -0.55 -31.47 -65.53
CA GLY A 158 -0.79 -31.93 -64.17
C GLY A 158 -1.40 -30.87 -63.24
N THR A 159 -1.54 -29.62 -63.69
CA THR A 159 -2.20 -28.57 -62.92
C THR A 159 -3.68 -28.87 -62.79
N VAL A 160 -4.23 -28.71 -61.58
CA VAL A 160 -5.66 -28.80 -61.31
C VAL A 160 -6.13 -27.48 -60.73
N THR A 161 -7.19 -26.90 -61.31
CA THR A 161 -7.82 -25.68 -60.79
C THR A 161 -9.28 -25.96 -60.50
N VAL A 162 -9.75 -25.58 -59.31
CA VAL A 162 -11.14 -25.74 -58.90
C VAL A 162 -11.78 -24.37 -58.83
N LEU A 163 -12.88 -24.17 -59.56
CA LEU A 163 -13.68 -22.96 -59.53
C LEU A 163 -14.99 -23.22 -58.77
N LYS A 164 -15.37 -22.32 -57.87
CA LYS A 164 -16.60 -22.46 -57.07
C LYS A 164 -17.75 -21.67 -57.67
N ILE A 165 -18.68 -22.38 -58.30
CA ILE A 165 -19.84 -21.76 -58.94
C ILE A 165 -21.05 -21.83 -58.01
N HIS A 166 -21.51 -20.67 -57.57
CA HIS A 166 -22.67 -20.54 -56.71
C HIS A 166 -23.94 -20.47 -57.56
N GLY A 167 -24.77 -21.51 -57.45
CA GLY A 167 -26.02 -21.67 -58.21
C GLY A 167 -25.93 -22.85 -59.19
N PRO A 168 -26.84 -23.85 -59.10
CA PRO A 168 -26.77 -25.03 -59.95
C PRO A 168 -27.02 -24.68 -61.43
N VAL A 169 -27.95 -23.77 -61.71
CA VAL A 169 -28.24 -23.30 -63.07
C VAL A 169 -27.05 -22.58 -63.68
N GLN A 170 -26.35 -21.74 -62.90
CA GLN A 170 -25.17 -21.05 -63.38
C GLN A 170 -24.04 -22.03 -63.67
N ALA A 171 -23.83 -23.06 -62.83
CA ALA A 171 -22.82 -24.09 -63.07
C ALA A 171 -23.05 -24.85 -64.38
N GLU A 172 -24.30 -25.23 -64.66
CA GLU A 172 -24.66 -25.86 -65.92
C GLU A 172 -24.47 -24.93 -67.13
N GLN A 173 -24.83 -23.65 -67.00
CA GLN A 173 -24.59 -22.64 -68.04
C GLN A 173 -23.09 -22.46 -68.34
N VAL A 174 -22.23 -22.49 -67.32
CA VAL A 174 -20.78 -22.41 -67.48
C VAL A 174 -20.25 -23.65 -68.21
N LEU A 175 -20.66 -24.86 -67.79
CA LEU A 175 -20.26 -26.11 -68.44
C LEU A 175 -20.70 -26.17 -69.90
N GLN A 176 -21.95 -25.79 -70.19
CA GLN A 176 -22.48 -25.72 -71.55
C GLN A 176 -21.74 -24.66 -72.37
N GLY A 177 -21.49 -23.48 -71.79
CA GLY A 177 -20.76 -22.39 -72.41
C GLY A 177 -19.34 -22.80 -72.81
N MET A 178 -18.64 -23.57 -71.96
CA MET A 178 -17.31 -24.13 -72.28
C MET A 178 -17.36 -25.07 -73.48
N ARG A 179 -18.31 -26.03 -73.49
CA ARG A 179 -18.47 -26.98 -74.61
C ARG A 179 -18.76 -26.27 -75.93
N THR A 180 -19.71 -25.33 -75.91
CA THR A 180 -20.07 -24.53 -77.08
C THR A 180 -18.87 -23.72 -77.58
N SER A 181 -18.12 -23.10 -76.67
CA SER A 181 -16.92 -22.33 -77.00
C SER A 181 -15.82 -23.19 -77.64
N GLN A 182 -15.63 -24.42 -77.16
CA GLN A 182 -14.66 -25.35 -77.74
C GLN A 182 -15.04 -25.77 -79.16
N VAL A 183 -16.32 -26.05 -79.42
CA VAL A 183 -16.81 -26.37 -80.77
C VAL A 183 -16.63 -25.18 -81.71
N GLN A 184 -17.03 -23.97 -81.28
CA GLN A 184 -16.87 -22.75 -82.07
C GLN A 184 -15.39 -22.43 -82.37
N ALA A 185 -14.50 -22.69 -81.41
CA ALA A 185 -13.07 -22.53 -81.61
C ALA A 185 -12.52 -23.51 -82.66
N ALA A 186 -12.93 -24.78 -82.60
CA ALA A 186 -12.52 -25.80 -83.58
C ALA A 186 -13.03 -25.45 -84.99
N GLU A 187 -14.31 -25.11 -85.12
CA GLU A 187 -14.91 -24.68 -86.39
C GLU A 187 -14.22 -23.43 -86.97
N ALA A 188 -13.84 -22.47 -86.12
CA ALA A 188 -13.11 -21.29 -86.55
C ALA A 188 -11.70 -21.61 -87.09
N VAL A 189 -11.00 -22.61 -86.52
CA VAL A 189 -9.72 -23.11 -87.09
C VAL A 189 -9.97 -23.71 -88.46
N ASP A 190 -10.94 -24.61 -88.57
CA ASP A 190 -11.20 -25.38 -89.80
C ASP A 190 -11.66 -24.46 -90.94
N ALA A 191 -12.45 -23.42 -90.63
CA ALA A 191 -12.93 -22.44 -91.60
C ALA A 191 -11.91 -21.34 -91.95
N GLY A 192 -10.76 -21.26 -91.25
CA GLY A 192 -9.80 -20.18 -91.40
C GLY A 192 -10.37 -18.78 -91.09
N ASN A 193 -11.46 -18.71 -90.33
CA ASN A 193 -12.16 -17.45 -90.02
C ASN A 193 -11.62 -16.83 -88.74
N TYR A 194 -10.53 -16.07 -88.88
CA TYR A 194 -9.87 -15.38 -87.76
C TYR A 194 -10.74 -14.33 -87.06
N GLY A 195 -11.82 -13.86 -87.69
CA GLY A 195 -12.77 -12.93 -87.06
C GLY A 195 -13.53 -13.56 -85.88
N ILE A 196 -13.86 -14.85 -85.96
CA ILE A 196 -14.52 -15.59 -84.87
C ILE A 196 -13.56 -15.77 -83.68
N PHE A 197 -12.26 -15.94 -83.93
CA PHE A 197 -11.25 -15.98 -82.87
C PHE A 197 -11.17 -14.68 -82.08
N ALA A 198 -11.31 -13.53 -82.74
CA ALA A 198 -11.36 -12.25 -82.06
C ALA A 198 -12.55 -12.16 -81.10
N ASP A 199 -13.69 -12.80 -81.41
CA ASP A 199 -14.87 -12.81 -80.54
C ASP A 199 -14.74 -13.78 -79.35
N LEU A 200 -13.80 -14.73 -79.39
CA LEU A 200 -13.59 -15.77 -78.37
C LEU A 200 -12.36 -15.53 -77.48
N ASP A 201 -11.41 -14.71 -77.94
CA ASP A 201 -10.12 -14.49 -77.28
C ASP A 201 -9.95 -13.03 -76.82
N PRO A 202 -9.85 -12.75 -75.51
CA PRO A 202 -9.59 -11.39 -75.05
C PRO A 202 -8.15 -10.93 -75.35
N PHE A 203 -7.25 -11.84 -75.75
CA PHE A 203 -5.84 -11.58 -76.10
C PHE A 203 -5.55 -11.70 -77.60
N TYR A 204 -6.58 -11.68 -78.45
CA TYR A 204 -6.46 -11.92 -79.89
C TYR A 204 -5.39 -11.06 -80.57
N GLU A 205 -5.38 -9.74 -80.36
CA GLU A 205 -4.43 -8.84 -81.04
C GLU A 205 -2.99 -9.09 -80.59
N ALA A 206 -2.78 -9.44 -79.32
CA ALA A 206 -1.46 -9.75 -78.78
C ALA A 206 -0.92 -11.09 -79.34
N ARG A 207 -1.80 -12.09 -79.53
CA ARG A 207 -1.43 -13.40 -80.08
C ARG A 207 -1.16 -13.38 -81.58
N THR A 208 -1.88 -12.55 -82.34
CA THR A 208 -1.75 -12.45 -83.81
C THR A 208 -0.71 -11.45 -84.26
N GLY A 209 -0.31 -10.50 -83.41
CA GLY A 209 0.65 -9.44 -83.73
C GLY A 209 2.13 -9.85 -83.82
N GLY A 210 2.48 -11.14 -83.77
CA GLY A 210 3.85 -11.64 -83.94
C GLY A 210 4.81 -11.40 -82.77
N GLN A 211 4.41 -10.64 -81.75
CA GLN A 211 5.23 -10.29 -80.57
C GLN A 211 4.86 -11.04 -79.30
N TRP A 212 4.05 -12.09 -79.40
CA TRP A 212 3.49 -12.79 -78.23
C TRP A 212 4.55 -13.33 -77.26
N GLU A 213 5.63 -13.93 -77.77
CA GLU A 213 6.73 -14.43 -76.93
C GLU A 213 7.50 -13.29 -76.22
N GLU A 214 7.68 -12.16 -76.90
CA GLU A 214 8.33 -10.99 -76.33
C GLU A 214 7.48 -10.39 -75.19
N ILE A 215 6.17 -10.26 -75.42
CA ILE A 215 5.22 -9.75 -74.42
C ILE A 215 5.20 -10.64 -73.17
N CYS A 216 5.24 -11.96 -73.34
CA CYS A 216 5.28 -12.91 -72.23
C CYS A 216 6.60 -12.85 -71.43
N GLY A 217 7.69 -12.38 -72.04
CA GLY A 217 9.00 -12.20 -71.39
C GLY A 217 9.18 -10.85 -70.69
N GLN A 218 8.30 -9.88 -70.90
CA GLN A 218 8.43 -8.54 -70.34
C GLN A 218 7.90 -8.48 -68.89
N VAL A 219 8.78 -8.08 -67.97
CA VAL A 219 8.44 -7.80 -66.57
C VAL A 219 8.54 -6.30 -66.33
N ASN A 220 7.52 -5.69 -65.70
CA ASN A 220 7.49 -4.24 -65.41
C ASN A 220 7.50 -3.33 -66.65
N ALA A 221 6.74 -3.68 -67.69
CA ALA A 221 6.63 -2.84 -68.88
C ALA A 221 6.13 -1.42 -68.55
N LYS A 222 6.79 -0.41 -69.12
CA LYS A 222 6.36 0.98 -69.03
C LYS A 222 5.27 1.23 -70.06
N THR A 223 4.12 1.71 -69.62
CA THR A 223 2.95 1.87 -70.48
C THR A 223 2.70 3.34 -70.84
N PRO A 224 2.30 3.67 -72.09
CA PRO A 224 1.85 5.00 -72.48
C PRO A 224 0.64 5.46 -71.65
N THR A 225 0.58 6.77 -71.35
CA THR A 225 -0.38 7.40 -70.42
C THR A 225 -1.85 7.28 -70.86
N ASP A 226 -2.15 7.09 -72.15
CA ASP A 226 -3.49 7.21 -72.73
C ASP A 226 -4.27 5.87 -72.83
N SER A 227 -4.14 4.98 -71.83
CA SER A 227 -4.75 3.64 -71.86
C SER A 227 -4.94 3.02 -70.47
N PRO A 228 -5.88 2.06 -70.29
CA PRO A 228 -6.10 1.39 -68.99
C PRO A 228 -4.80 0.78 -68.48
N ARG A 229 -4.38 1.15 -67.26
CA ARG A 229 -3.11 0.75 -66.67
C ARG A 229 -3.33 0.08 -65.33
N ALA A 230 -2.64 -1.03 -65.09
CA ALA A 230 -2.56 -1.64 -63.77
C ALA A 230 -1.48 -0.90 -62.95
N GLY A 231 -1.91 -0.15 -61.95
CA GLY A 231 -1.04 0.45 -60.93
C GLY A 231 -0.51 -0.58 -59.96
N SER A 232 0.61 -0.28 -59.31
CA SER A 232 1.14 -1.08 -58.21
C SER A 232 0.68 -0.52 -56.87
N THR A 233 0.18 -1.36 -55.98
CA THR A 233 -0.01 -0.97 -54.57
C THR A 233 1.35 -0.56 -53.97
N PRO A 234 1.42 0.56 -53.23
CA PRO A 234 2.65 0.99 -52.56
C PRO A 234 3.31 -0.16 -51.79
N GLY A 235 4.62 -0.35 -51.98
CA GLY A 235 5.36 -1.49 -51.43
C GLY A 235 5.23 -1.62 -49.90
N ILE A 236 5.14 -0.49 -49.20
CA ILE A 236 4.92 -0.44 -47.75
C ILE A 236 3.60 -1.12 -47.33
N LEU A 237 2.54 -0.97 -48.11
CA LEU A 237 1.23 -1.56 -47.79
C LEU A 237 1.17 -3.07 -48.07
N LYS A 238 2.10 -3.61 -48.86
CA LYS A 238 2.25 -5.08 -48.96
C LYS A 238 2.59 -5.69 -47.59
N ARG A 239 3.27 -4.93 -46.73
CA ARG A 239 3.61 -5.27 -45.34
C ARG A 239 2.67 -4.61 -44.32
N ALA A 240 1.42 -4.31 -44.70
CA ALA A 240 0.45 -3.61 -43.84
C ALA A 240 0.35 -4.17 -42.42
N TRP A 241 0.29 -5.50 -42.26
CA TRP A 241 0.24 -6.12 -40.92
C TRP A 241 1.54 -5.95 -40.12
N GLY A 242 2.71 -6.10 -40.76
CA GLY A 242 3.99 -5.86 -40.08
C GLY A 242 4.17 -4.40 -39.66
N LEU A 243 3.75 -3.46 -40.52
CA LEU A 243 3.74 -2.03 -40.19
C LEU A 243 2.71 -1.73 -39.09
N GLY A 244 1.53 -2.35 -39.15
CA GLY A 244 0.48 -2.25 -38.15
C GLY A 244 0.93 -2.76 -36.78
N LEU A 245 1.77 -3.80 -36.73
CA LEU A 245 2.35 -4.30 -35.48
C LEU A 245 3.26 -3.26 -34.83
N ILE A 246 4.19 -2.69 -35.61
CA ILE A 246 5.11 -1.66 -35.10
C ILE A 246 4.34 -0.43 -34.63
N LEU A 247 3.45 0.11 -35.46
CA LEU A 247 2.64 1.28 -35.11
C LEU A 247 1.69 1.00 -33.93
N GLY A 248 1.15 -0.23 -33.88
CA GLY A 248 0.26 -0.67 -32.82
C GLY A 248 0.95 -0.79 -31.47
N LEU A 249 2.18 -1.30 -31.42
CA LEU A 249 2.98 -1.36 -30.19
C LEU A 249 3.33 0.04 -29.68
N VAL A 250 3.71 0.96 -30.58
CA VAL A 250 4.01 2.36 -30.21
C VAL A 250 2.75 3.06 -29.68
N LEU A 251 1.63 2.94 -30.39
CA LEU A 251 0.36 3.52 -29.97
C LEU A 251 -0.13 2.92 -28.64
N GLY A 252 -0.13 1.59 -28.54
CA GLY A 252 -0.56 0.87 -27.33
C GLY A 252 0.28 1.24 -26.11
N GLY A 253 1.61 1.26 -26.25
CA GLY A 253 2.52 1.67 -25.18
C GLY A 253 2.30 3.14 -24.76
N GLY A 254 2.12 4.04 -25.74
CA GLY A 254 1.81 5.44 -25.46
C GLY A 254 0.48 5.64 -24.72
N VAL A 255 -0.58 4.92 -25.13
CA VAL A 255 -1.88 4.97 -24.43
C VAL A 255 -1.79 4.38 -23.03
N TRP A 256 -1.09 3.26 -22.84
CA TRP A 256 -0.86 2.67 -21.51
C TRP A 256 -0.15 3.66 -20.57
N GLN A 257 0.90 4.32 -21.03
CA GLN A 257 1.64 5.29 -20.23
C GLN A 257 0.77 6.49 -19.85
N LEU A 258 0.07 7.09 -20.81
CA LEU A 258 -0.83 8.21 -20.56
C LEU A 258 -1.98 7.83 -19.61
N ARG A 259 -2.56 6.64 -19.80
CA ARG A 259 -3.61 6.11 -18.93
C ARG A 259 -3.11 5.94 -17.50
N ASN A 260 -1.91 5.39 -17.30
CA ASN A 260 -1.35 5.20 -15.96
C ASN A 260 -1.07 6.52 -15.26
N ILE A 261 -0.53 7.53 -15.95
CA ILE A 261 -0.35 8.87 -15.39
C ILE A 261 -1.69 9.46 -14.97
N ALA A 262 -2.68 9.45 -15.86
CA ALA A 262 -4.00 10.01 -15.57
C ALA A 262 -4.75 9.24 -14.47
N SER A 263 -4.56 7.92 -14.40
CA SER A 263 -5.17 7.08 -13.37
C SER A 263 -4.52 7.33 -12.00
N ASP A 264 -3.19 7.51 -11.94
CA ASP A 264 -2.47 7.83 -10.71
C ASP A 264 -2.93 9.19 -10.15
N ASP A 265 -2.98 10.23 -11.00
CA ASP A 265 -3.51 11.54 -10.61
C ASP A 265 -4.96 11.44 -10.10
N ALA A 266 -5.82 10.66 -10.76
CA ALA A 266 -7.18 10.44 -10.31
C ALA A 266 -7.28 9.65 -8.99
N MET A 267 -6.37 8.71 -8.75
CA MET A 267 -6.29 7.99 -7.47
C MET A 267 -5.88 8.94 -6.34
N PHE A 268 -4.83 9.74 -6.57
CA PHE A 268 -4.30 10.70 -5.60
C PHE A 268 -5.33 11.77 -5.22
N GLU A 269 -6.05 12.32 -6.21
CA GLU A 269 -7.11 13.31 -5.98
C GLU A 269 -8.23 12.82 -5.04
N ARG A 270 -8.43 11.50 -4.90
CA ARG A 270 -9.41 10.95 -3.94
C ARG A 270 -8.88 10.87 -2.51
N VAL A 271 -7.58 10.69 -2.34
CA VAL A 271 -6.96 10.42 -1.03
C VAL A 271 -6.22 11.62 -0.45
N LYS A 272 -5.92 12.66 -1.24
CA LYS A 272 -5.12 13.83 -0.81
C LYS A 272 -5.69 14.56 0.41
N ASP A 273 -7.00 14.50 0.61
CA ASP A 273 -7.71 15.13 1.73
C ASP A 273 -8.16 14.10 2.79
N SER A 274 -7.78 12.83 2.63
CA SER A 274 -8.13 11.77 3.58
C SER A 274 -7.27 11.85 4.84
N THR A 275 -7.90 11.59 5.98
CA THR A 275 -7.23 11.40 7.28
C THR A 275 -7.15 9.92 7.65
N ASP A 276 -7.60 9.02 6.77
CA ASP A 276 -7.55 7.57 7.01
C ASP A 276 -6.25 6.99 6.44
N LYS A 277 -5.40 6.47 7.33
CA LYS A 277 -4.15 5.80 6.96
C LYS A 277 -4.40 4.67 5.97
N TRP A 278 -5.48 3.92 6.10
CA TRP A 278 -5.76 2.78 5.22
C TRP A 278 -6.01 3.22 3.77
N GLU A 279 -6.72 4.34 3.55
CA GLU A 279 -6.95 4.87 2.19
C GLU A 279 -5.65 5.37 1.55
N LEU A 280 -4.76 5.96 2.33
CA LEU A 280 -3.44 6.40 1.89
C LEU A 280 -2.52 5.21 1.57
N GLU A 281 -2.54 4.16 2.38
CA GLU A 281 -1.81 2.91 2.12
C GLU A 281 -2.38 2.15 0.90
N ASP A 282 -3.70 2.16 0.70
CA ASP A 282 -4.34 1.56 -0.48
C ASP A 282 -3.91 2.25 -1.78
N TYR A 283 -3.70 3.57 -1.77
CA TYR A 283 -3.11 4.30 -2.90
C TYR A 283 -1.72 3.76 -3.26
N LEU A 284 -0.86 3.55 -2.25
CA LEU A 284 0.48 3.02 -2.44
C LEU A 284 0.43 1.56 -2.94
N TRP A 285 -0.44 0.74 -2.36
CA TRP A 285 -0.59 -0.66 -2.75
C TRP A 285 -1.17 -0.83 -4.16
N SER A 286 -2.06 0.08 -4.57
CA SER A 286 -2.64 0.12 -5.92
C SER A 286 -1.68 0.62 -7.01
N GLY A 287 -0.42 0.89 -6.65
CA GLY A 287 0.69 1.22 -7.55
C GLY A 287 0.83 2.72 -7.86
N GLY A 288 0.28 3.60 -7.02
CA GLY A 288 0.55 5.04 -7.13
C GLY A 288 2.04 5.31 -6.98
N THR A 289 2.66 5.95 -7.97
CA THR A 289 4.12 6.20 -8.00
C THR A 289 4.46 7.67 -8.10
N ARG A 290 3.59 8.47 -8.72
CA ARG A 290 3.85 9.89 -8.98
C ARG A 290 3.81 10.73 -7.71
N HIS A 291 2.89 10.41 -6.80
CA HIS A 291 2.70 11.12 -5.53
C HIS A 291 3.13 10.26 -4.33
N GLU A 292 3.95 9.22 -4.55
CA GLU A 292 4.40 8.30 -3.51
C GLU A 292 5.09 9.03 -2.35
N ALA A 293 6.01 9.95 -2.66
CA ALA A 293 6.73 10.70 -1.63
C ALA A 293 5.80 11.62 -0.83
N GLU A 294 4.85 12.29 -1.50
CA GLU A 294 3.87 13.15 -0.80
C GLU A 294 2.96 12.33 0.11
N VAL A 295 2.48 11.17 -0.36
CA VAL A 295 1.64 10.29 0.45
C VAL A 295 2.42 9.70 1.62
N ARG A 296 3.61 9.15 1.38
CA ARG A 296 4.41 8.48 2.41
C ARG A 296 5.02 9.44 3.43
N ASP A 297 5.53 10.57 2.99
CA ASP A 297 6.35 11.45 3.83
C ASP A 297 5.53 12.62 4.44
N VAL A 298 4.31 12.87 3.94
CA VAL A 298 3.46 13.97 4.41
C VAL A 298 2.08 13.47 4.86
N LEU A 299 1.31 12.82 3.97
CA LEU A 299 -0.09 12.51 4.27
C LEU A 299 -0.27 11.38 5.28
N ILE A 300 0.53 10.31 5.21
CA ILE A 300 0.48 9.22 6.20
C ILE A 300 0.88 9.74 7.59
N PRO A 301 2.02 10.45 7.76
CA PRO A 301 2.35 11.07 9.04
C PRO A 301 1.28 12.03 9.54
N ARG A 302 0.61 12.78 8.65
CA ARG A 302 -0.51 13.65 9.03
C ARG A 302 -1.67 12.85 9.63
N ALA A 303 -2.07 11.76 8.99
CA ALA A 303 -3.16 10.91 9.46
C ALA A 303 -2.84 10.31 10.84
N GLU A 304 -1.62 9.78 11.01
CA GLU A 304 -1.18 9.22 12.29
C GLU A 304 -1.04 10.27 13.39
N PHE A 305 -0.60 11.49 13.05
CA PHE A 305 -0.59 12.61 13.98
C PHE A 305 -2.00 12.97 14.46
N GLU A 306 -2.98 13.07 13.56
CA GLU A 306 -4.37 13.35 13.93
C GLU A 306 -4.97 12.23 14.80
N GLU A 307 -4.62 10.97 14.53
CA GLU A 307 -5.00 9.84 15.38
C GLU A 307 -4.37 9.93 16.78
N ALA A 308 -3.06 10.18 16.86
CA ALA A 308 -2.36 10.36 18.14
C ALA A 308 -2.93 11.55 18.93
N LYS A 309 -3.23 12.66 18.26
CA LYS A 309 -3.87 13.84 18.84
C LYS A 309 -5.28 13.53 19.35
N ALA A 310 -6.05 12.73 18.63
CA ALA A 310 -7.40 12.31 19.04
C ALA A 310 -7.38 11.40 20.28
N GLN A 311 -6.34 10.59 20.47
CA GLN A 311 -6.14 9.81 21.70
C GLN A 311 -5.91 10.72 22.93
N GLY A 312 -5.31 11.91 22.72
CA GLY A 312 -5.13 12.91 23.76
C GLY A 312 -4.16 12.50 24.86
N SER A 313 -3.16 11.66 24.54
CA SER A 313 -2.11 11.23 25.46
C SER A 313 -0.74 11.67 24.97
N VAL A 314 0.17 11.95 25.91
CA VAL A 314 1.57 12.29 25.61
C VAL A 314 2.29 11.09 25.01
N THR A 315 2.00 9.87 25.50
CA THR A 315 2.58 8.63 24.98
C THR A 315 2.32 8.46 23.48
N ALA A 316 1.06 8.61 23.03
CA ALA A 316 0.72 8.45 21.62
C ALA A 316 1.41 9.51 20.73
N LEU A 317 1.49 10.75 21.20
CA LEU A 317 2.18 11.83 20.47
C LEU A 317 3.69 11.61 20.39
N ARG A 318 4.31 11.04 21.43
CA ARG A 318 5.73 10.68 21.41
C ARG A 318 6.00 9.48 20.51
N GLU A 319 5.15 8.46 20.55
CA GLU A 319 5.23 7.31 19.64
C GLU A 319 5.16 7.76 18.17
N PHE A 320 4.32 8.76 17.88
CA PHE A 320 4.30 9.41 16.57
C PHE A 320 5.65 10.06 16.19
N ILE A 321 6.26 10.83 17.10
CA ILE A 321 7.57 11.47 16.87
C ILE A 321 8.68 10.42 16.67
N GLU A 322 8.66 9.33 17.45
CA GLU A 322 9.63 8.24 17.34
C GLU A 322 9.47 7.46 16.02
N THR A 323 8.23 7.24 15.58
CA THR A 323 7.92 6.54 14.33
C THR A 323 8.24 7.39 13.10
N HIS A 324 8.07 8.72 13.19
CA HIS A 324 8.27 9.67 12.09
C HIS A 324 9.27 10.78 12.42
N PRO A 325 10.55 10.45 12.67
CA PRO A 325 11.55 11.45 13.05
C PRO A 325 11.78 12.44 11.90
N GLY A 326 11.70 13.74 12.18
CA GLY A 326 11.85 14.80 11.18
C GLY A 326 10.63 15.01 10.28
N SER A 327 9.49 14.42 10.61
CA SER A 327 8.21 14.71 9.94
C SER A 327 7.87 16.21 10.00
N VAL A 328 7.19 16.71 8.98
CA VAL A 328 6.67 18.09 8.95
C VAL A 328 5.69 18.37 10.10
N HIS A 329 5.11 17.33 10.70
CA HIS A 329 4.18 17.42 11.82
C HIS A 329 4.83 17.21 13.20
N GLU A 330 6.15 16.97 13.26
CA GLU A 330 6.86 16.85 14.55
C GLU A 330 6.70 18.12 15.43
N PRO A 331 6.84 19.36 14.90
CA PRO A 331 6.62 20.57 15.70
C PRO A 331 5.19 20.66 16.25
N ASP A 332 4.18 20.26 15.46
CA ASP A 332 2.78 20.29 15.88
C ASP A 332 2.51 19.25 16.99
N ALA A 333 3.14 18.07 16.92
CA ALA A 333 3.10 17.08 17.98
C ALA A 333 3.73 17.58 19.28
N ARG A 334 4.87 18.27 19.20
CA ARG A 334 5.50 18.89 20.38
C ARG A 334 4.63 19.97 21.02
N VAL A 335 3.93 20.78 20.22
CA VAL A 335 2.95 21.76 20.73
C VAL A 335 1.78 21.06 21.43
N ALA A 336 1.24 19.98 20.84
CA ALA A 336 0.17 19.21 21.47
C ALA A 336 0.60 18.56 22.79
N ILE A 337 1.85 18.05 22.87
CA ILE A 337 2.45 17.58 24.13
C ILE A 337 2.50 18.72 25.15
N HIS A 338 3.01 19.89 24.77
CA HIS A 338 3.07 21.07 25.65
C HIS A 338 1.70 21.47 26.19
N GLU A 339 0.66 21.43 25.36
CA GLU A 339 -0.73 21.71 25.76
C GLU A 339 -1.24 20.71 26.80
N LEU A 340 -0.93 19.42 26.65
CA LEU A 340 -1.29 18.39 27.63
C LEU A 340 -0.57 18.59 28.97
N PHE A 341 0.73 18.91 28.95
CA PHE A 341 1.49 19.26 30.15
C PHE A 341 0.94 20.51 30.85
N THR A 342 0.66 21.56 30.07
CA THR A 342 0.08 22.81 30.59
C THR A 342 -1.29 22.57 31.21
N LYS A 343 -2.13 21.75 30.56
CA LYS A 343 -3.43 21.35 31.10
C LYS A 343 -3.26 20.59 32.41
N ALA A 344 -2.39 19.58 32.46
CA ALA A 344 -2.15 18.79 33.66
C ALA A 344 -1.57 19.63 34.82
N LEU A 345 -0.68 20.58 34.53
CA LEU A 345 -0.17 21.52 35.53
C LEU A 345 -1.28 22.43 36.08
N ARG A 346 -2.18 22.92 35.22
CA ARG A 346 -3.34 23.72 35.63
C ARG A 346 -4.33 22.89 36.46
N ASP A 347 -4.62 21.67 36.04
CA ASP A 347 -5.52 20.76 36.75
C ASP A 347 -4.92 20.41 38.14
N PHE A 348 -3.59 20.23 38.22
CA PHE A 348 -2.87 20.11 39.49
C PHE A 348 -2.98 21.39 40.34
N GLU A 349 -2.76 22.57 39.77
CA GLU A 349 -2.91 23.86 40.47
C GLU A 349 -4.31 23.99 41.08
N GLU A 350 -5.35 23.65 40.31
CA GLU A 350 -6.74 23.68 40.75
C GLU A 350 -7.02 22.73 41.90
N GLN A 351 -6.48 21.50 41.85
CA GLN A 351 -6.62 20.52 42.91
C GLN A 351 -5.85 20.92 44.17
N ALA A 352 -4.71 21.61 44.01
CA ALA A 352 -3.91 22.11 45.13
C ALA A 352 -4.48 23.38 45.79
N LYS A 353 -5.54 23.99 45.23
CA LYS A 353 -6.22 25.18 45.81
C LYS A 353 -6.86 24.82 47.15
N GLY A 354 -6.16 25.14 48.24
CA GLY A 354 -6.60 24.90 49.62
C GLY A 354 -5.53 24.30 50.53
N GLY A 355 -4.40 23.82 49.97
CA GLY A 355 -3.24 23.30 50.70
C GLY A 355 -2.05 24.27 50.75
N ASN A 356 -0.83 23.72 50.92
CA ASN A 356 0.44 24.45 50.97
C ASN A 356 0.95 24.90 49.57
N ASN A 357 0.04 25.45 48.78
CA ASN A 357 0.21 25.71 47.35
C ASN A 357 1.41 26.63 47.04
N GLU A 358 1.70 27.62 47.89
CA GLU A 358 2.80 28.57 47.69
C GLU A 358 4.18 27.92 47.66
N GLN A 359 4.36 26.78 48.34
CA GLN A 359 5.65 26.06 48.42
C GLN A 359 5.71 24.89 47.45
N VAL A 360 4.59 24.19 47.23
CA VAL A 360 4.55 22.98 46.38
C VAL A 360 4.56 23.35 44.89
N PHE A 361 3.81 24.37 44.50
CA PHE A 361 3.56 24.67 43.09
C PHE A 361 4.83 25.02 42.29
N PRO A 362 5.78 25.84 42.78
CA PRO A 362 7.01 26.15 42.03
C PRO A 362 7.86 24.91 41.71
N LEU A 363 7.93 23.95 42.64
CA LEU A 363 8.63 22.69 42.42
C LEU A 363 7.92 21.85 41.37
N MET A 364 6.60 21.73 41.46
CA MET A 364 5.79 20.96 40.50
C MET A 364 5.85 21.57 39.09
N GLN A 365 5.83 22.90 38.97
CA GLN A 365 6.08 23.58 37.70
C GLN A 365 7.45 23.21 37.12
N SER A 366 8.49 23.19 37.96
CA SER A 366 9.85 22.81 37.55
C SER A 366 9.94 21.33 37.16
N LEU A 367 9.24 20.44 37.88
CA LEU A 367 9.15 19.02 37.57
C LEU A 367 8.50 18.80 36.20
N PHE A 368 7.37 19.45 35.93
CA PHE A 368 6.66 19.32 34.66
C PHE A 368 7.50 19.83 33.49
N ALA A 369 8.14 21.00 33.65
CA ALA A 369 9.05 21.52 32.64
C ALA A 369 10.24 20.58 32.36
N TRP A 370 10.79 19.97 33.42
CA TRP A 370 11.87 19.00 33.27
C TRP A 370 11.39 17.72 32.57
N LEU A 371 10.22 17.18 32.94
CA LEU A 371 9.64 15.99 32.31
C LEU A 371 9.29 16.23 30.85
N GLU A 372 8.74 17.38 30.51
CA GLU A 372 8.45 17.77 29.13
C GLU A 372 9.73 17.80 28.28
N ALA A 373 10.80 18.41 28.81
CA ALA A 373 12.07 18.55 28.10
C ALA A 373 12.87 17.25 27.95
N ASN A 374 12.60 16.23 28.77
CA ASN A 374 13.35 14.96 28.82
C ASN A 374 12.51 13.73 28.43
N ASP A 375 11.37 13.93 27.78
CA ASP A 375 10.47 12.86 27.33
C ASP A 375 9.83 12.00 28.46
N SER A 376 9.49 12.61 29.60
CA SER A 376 8.85 12.03 30.80
C SER A 376 9.47 10.71 31.28
N PRO A 377 10.76 10.68 31.66
CA PRO A 377 11.25 9.51 32.35
C PRO A 377 10.57 9.41 33.73
N PRO A 378 10.50 8.21 34.33
CA PRO A 378 9.85 8.03 35.62
C PRO A 378 10.48 8.89 36.72
N LEU A 379 9.63 9.38 37.62
CA LEU A 379 10.03 9.98 38.88
C LEU A 379 10.44 8.87 39.86
N GLU A 380 11.71 8.84 40.25
CA GLU A 380 12.23 7.75 41.08
C GLU A 380 11.88 7.96 42.55
N VAL A 381 11.31 6.96 43.21
CA VAL A 381 11.15 6.93 44.67
C VAL A 381 12.33 6.13 45.24
N ARG A 382 13.16 6.77 46.07
CA ARG A 382 14.39 6.18 46.59
C ARG A 382 14.43 6.29 48.10
N PHE A 383 14.71 5.17 48.77
CA PHE A 383 14.75 5.11 50.23
C PHE A 383 16.18 5.03 50.74
N ARG A 384 16.47 5.70 51.86
CA ARG A 384 17.66 5.42 52.66
C ARG A 384 17.31 4.34 53.70
N PRO A 385 18.08 3.23 53.78
CA PRO A 385 17.78 2.17 54.73
C PRO A 385 17.90 2.70 56.18
N PRO A 386 17.05 2.23 57.10
CA PRO A 386 17.15 2.59 58.51
C PRO A 386 18.40 1.96 59.14
N ASP A 387 19.00 2.62 60.14
CA ASP A 387 20.12 2.06 60.89
C ASP A 387 19.59 1.00 61.89
N PRO A 388 19.89 -0.30 61.69
CA PRO A 388 19.38 -1.36 62.56
C PRO A 388 19.98 -1.32 63.97
N SER A 389 21.15 -0.69 64.15
CA SER A 389 21.85 -0.67 65.44
C SER A 389 21.08 0.10 66.52
N LEU A 390 20.31 1.12 66.12
CA LEU A 390 19.48 1.91 67.02
C LEU A 390 18.42 1.05 67.72
N LEU A 391 17.80 0.12 66.99
CA LEU A 391 16.75 -0.75 67.55
C LEU A 391 17.32 -1.89 68.39
N GLU A 392 18.55 -2.33 68.12
CA GLU A 392 19.22 -3.33 68.98
C GLU A 392 19.51 -2.78 70.38
N ASP A 393 19.87 -1.50 70.47
CA ASP A 393 20.12 -0.85 71.76
C ASP A 393 18.82 -0.61 72.54
N VAL A 394 17.73 -0.28 71.85
CA VAL A 394 16.38 -0.25 72.45
C VAL A 394 15.99 -1.64 72.97
N ASP A 395 16.19 -2.71 72.20
CA ASP A 395 15.86 -4.07 72.64
C ASP A 395 16.66 -4.48 73.89
N LYS A 396 17.94 -4.10 73.99
CA LYS A 396 18.74 -4.31 75.20
C LYS A 396 18.16 -3.55 76.38
N LEU A 397 17.86 -2.25 76.21
CA LEU A 397 17.28 -1.42 77.27
C LEU A 397 15.97 -2.01 77.79
N VAL A 398 15.08 -2.40 76.87
CA VAL A 398 13.78 -3.00 77.15
C VAL A 398 13.89 -4.28 77.98
N THR A 399 14.91 -5.11 77.74
CA THR A 399 15.14 -6.32 78.56
C THR A 399 15.63 -6.03 79.99
N THR A 400 16.12 -4.81 80.25
CA THR A 400 16.63 -4.40 81.56
C THR A 400 15.62 -3.63 82.41
N LEU A 401 14.48 -3.23 81.83
CA LEU A 401 13.45 -2.46 82.52
C LEU A 401 12.84 -3.25 83.70
N PRO A 402 12.67 -2.63 84.88
CA PRO A 402 11.95 -3.21 86.00
C PRO A 402 10.50 -3.59 85.65
N LYS A 403 10.01 -4.70 86.21
CA LYS A 403 8.64 -5.20 85.93
C LYS A 403 7.54 -4.20 86.30
N ASP A 404 7.79 -3.32 87.25
CA ASP A 404 6.87 -2.25 87.66
C ASP A 404 6.75 -1.15 86.59
N GLU A 405 7.81 -0.89 85.81
CA GLU A 405 7.79 0.06 84.69
C GLU A 405 7.09 -0.52 83.45
N THR A 406 7.08 -1.85 83.29
CA THR A 406 6.40 -2.54 82.17
C THR A 406 4.96 -2.96 82.49
N GLY A 407 4.41 -2.56 83.64
CA GLY A 407 3.08 -2.99 84.09
C GLY A 407 2.99 -4.49 84.39
N GLY A 408 4.13 -5.15 84.62
CA GLY A 408 4.26 -6.58 84.88
C GLY A 408 4.33 -7.46 83.63
N LEU A 409 4.30 -6.85 82.44
CA LEU A 409 4.25 -7.56 81.17
C LEU A 409 5.66 -7.90 80.64
N PRO A 410 5.85 -9.08 80.03
CA PRO A 410 7.01 -9.33 79.17
C PRO A 410 6.91 -8.44 77.92
N LEU A 411 8.01 -7.83 77.50
CA LEU A 411 8.07 -6.96 76.31
C LEU A 411 8.70 -7.71 75.13
N ALA A 412 8.08 -7.60 73.95
CA ALA A 412 8.58 -8.21 72.72
C ALA A 412 9.65 -7.33 72.05
N PRO A 413 10.72 -7.91 71.44
CA PRO A 413 11.77 -7.15 70.77
C PRO A 413 11.28 -6.51 69.45
N ILE A 414 11.76 -5.30 69.18
CA ILE A 414 11.41 -4.48 68.01
C ILE A 414 12.28 -4.83 66.81
N SER A 415 13.60 -4.97 67.00
CA SER A 415 14.58 -5.08 65.90
C SER A 415 14.29 -6.17 64.86
N PRO A 416 13.73 -7.37 65.19
CA PRO A 416 13.44 -8.39 64.19
C PRO A 416 12.39 -7.98 63.15
N SER A 417 11.62 -6.93 63.44
CA SER A 417 10.57 -6.40 62.58
C SER A 417 11.07 -5.37 61.56
N PHE A 418 12.33 -4.94 61.64
CA PHE A 418 12.95 -3.90 60.80
C PHE A 418 14.17 -4.38 60.03
N THR A 419 14.22 -5.68 59.72
CA THR A 419 15.22 -6.24 58.80
C THR A 419 15.10 -5.64 57.39
N ASP A 420 16.18 -5.70 56.62
CA ASP A 420 16.22 -5.17 55.25
C ASP A 420 15.09 -5.68 54.36
N GLU A 421 14.83 -6.99 54.40
CA GLU A 421 13.78 -7.65 53.61
C GLU A 421 12.38 -7.10 53.96
N ARG A 422 12.09 -6.92 55.25
CA ARG A 422 10.80 -6.41 55.72
C ARG A 422 10.64 -4.93 55.41
N SER A 423 11.70 -4.15 55.59
CA SER A 423 11.73 -2.74 55.22
C SER A 423 11.47 -2.56 53.72
N LEU A 424 12.11 -3.37 52.86
CA LEU A 424 11.94 -3.29 51.41
C LEU A 424 10.48 -3.54 50.95
N ALA A 425 9.78 -4.47 51.61
CA ALA A 425 8.36 -4.71 51.34
C ALA A 425 7.49 -3.48 51.67
N ARG A 426 7.78 -2.77 52.78
CA ARG A 426 7.07 -1.55 53.17
C ARG A 426 7.40 -0.38 52.25
N GLU A 427 8.67 -0.23 51.90
CA GLU A 427 9.17 0.77 50.93
C GLU A 427 8.46 0.64 49.58
N SER A 428 8.39 -0.58 49.06
CA SER A 428 7.67 -0.88 47.81
C SER A 428 6.19 -0.49 47.90
N TRP A 429 5.53 -0.81 49.01
CA TRP A 429 4.13 -0.46 49.23
C TRP A 429 3.91 1.06 49.23
N ILE A 430 4.78 1.84 49.88
CA ILE A 430 4.67 3.31 49.88
C ILE A 430 4.90 3.88 48.48
N ALA A 431 5.87 3.36 47.74
CA ALA A 431 6.11 3.80 46.37
C ALA A 431 4.83 3.62 45.52
N THR A 432 4.15 2.48 45.66
CA THR A 432 2.84 2.23 45.03
C THR A 432 1.74 3.17 45.54
N GLU A 433 1.66 3.47 46.85
CA GLU A 433 0.66 4.42 47.36
C GLU A 433 0.93 5.86 46.87
N LEU A 434 2.19 6.27 46.77
CA LEU A 434 2.57 7.56 46.18
C LEU A 434 2.19 7.62 44.71
N GLU A 435 2.53 6.59 43.93
CA GLU A 435 2.14 6.44 42.53
C GLU A 435 0.61 6.57 42.37
N ASN A 436 -0.15 5.84 43.19
CA ASN A 436 -1.62 5.93 43.22
C ASN A 436 -2.12 7.33 43.60
N GLY A 437 -1.43 8.02 44.50
CA GLY A 437 -1.71 9.41 44.87
C GLY A 437 -1.55 10.36 43.68
N PHE A 438 -0.40 10.30 42.99
CA PHE A 438 -0.13 11.12 41.81
C PHE A 438 -1.10 10.81 40.66
N ARG A 439 -1.38 9.53 40.39
CA ARG A 439 -2.27 9.10 39.29
C ARG A 439 -3.71 9.59 39.39
N ARG A 440 -4.16 10.00 40.59
CA ARG A 440 -5.49 10.61 40.77
C ARG A 440 -5.59 12.02 40.20
N VAL A 441 -4.47 12.72 40.09
CA VAL A 441 -4.41 14.13 39.70
C VAL A 441 -3.67 14.33 38.38
N ILE A 442 -2.61 13.55 38.17
CA ILE A 442 -1.74 13.62 37.01
C ILE A 442 -1.85 12.31 36.23
N PRO A 443 -2.19 12.37 34.93
CA PRO A 443 -2.19 11.20 34.06
C PRO A 443 -0.83 10.48 34.05
N ALA A 444 -0.86 9.14 34.01
CA ALA A 444 0.35 8.31 34.08
C ALA A 444 1.28 8.48 32.84
N ASP A 445 0.75 8.93 31.71
CA ASP A 445 1.52 9.25 30.50
C ASP A 445 2.31 10.57 30.62
N ILE A 446 2.00 11.41 31.61
CA ILE A 446 2.71 12.65 31.90
C ILE A 446 3.75 12.44 33.01
N LEU A 447 3.31 11.79 34.09
CA LEU A 447 4.13 11.49 35.27
C LEU A 447 3.89 10.04 35.68
N ASP A 448 4.94 9.24 35.56
CA ASP A 448 4.99 7.89 36.10
C ASP A 448 5.99 7.84 37.26
N LEU A 449 5.78 6.94 38.22
CA LEU A 449 6.66 6.75 39.36
C LEU A 449 7.26 5.35 39.29
N ASP A 450 8.53 5.23 39.64
CA ASP A 450 9.22 3.95 39.73
C ASP A 450 10.04 3.86 41.02
N MET A 451 10.21 2.65 41.55
CA MET A 451 11.05 2.40 42.70
C MET A 451 12.51 2.34 42.26
N GLY A 452 13.27 3.39 42.58
CA GLY A 452 14.70 3.45 42.27
C GLY A 452 15.56 2.67 43.26
N GLU A 453 16.86 2.56 42.95
CA GLU A 453 17.83 1.95 43.87
C GLU A 453 17.88 2.72 45.19
N ARG A 454 18.05 2.03 46.33
CA ARG A 454 18.20 2.70 47.64
C ARG A 454 19.34 3.72 47.63
N LEU A 455 19.17 4.79 48.40
CA LEU A 455 20.18 5.82 48.58
C LEU A 455 21.31 5.28 49.47
N PRO A 456 22.58 5.57 49.15
CA PRO A 456 23.69 5.32 50.07
C PRO A 456 23.49 6.06 51.39
N ALA A 457 23.95 5.44 52.49
CA ALA A 457 23.79 6.00 53.84
C ALA A 457 24.53 7.34 54.01
N ASP A 458 25.66 7.49 53.34
CA ASP A 458 26.57 8.65 53.38
C ASP A 458 26.32 9.68 52.28
N LEU A 459 25.30 9.47 51.43
CA LEU A 459 25.03 10.39 50.32
C LEU A 459 24.39 11.69 50.82
N ASP A 460 25.11 12.81 50.70
CA ASP A 460 24.54 14.13 50.87
C ASP A 460 23.72 14.52 49.62
N LEU A 461 22.40 14.56 49.77
CA LEU A 461 21.43 14.91 48.71
C LEU A 461 21.44 16.40 48.35
N SER A 462 21.98 17.26 49.23
CA SER A 462 22.12 18.70 48.96
C SER A 462 23.29 18.96 48.00
N GLU A 463 24.39 18.20 48.13
CA GLU A 463 25.58 18.30 47.28
C GLU A 463 25.50 17.40 46.04
N ASN A 464 24.82 16.25 46.13
CA ASN A 464 24.77 15.24 45.07
C ASN A 464 23.34 15.00 44.59
N ARG A 465 22.84 15.92 43.75
CA ARG A 465 21.51 15.78 43.17
C ARG A 465 21.45 14.63 42.17
N PRO A 466 20.35 13.86 42.16
CA PRO A 466 20.15 12.79 41.19
C PRO A 466 19.99 13.36 39.78
N ALA A 467 20.40 12.56 38.78
CA ALA A 467 20.29 12.92 37.37
C ALA A 467 18.85 12.92 36.85
N ARG A 468 17.94 12.30 37.60
CA ARG A 468 16.50 12.26 37.34
C ARG A 468 15.75 12.86 38.54
N PRO A 469 14.52 13.36 38.34
CA PRO A 469 13.64 13.69 39.45
C PRO A 469 13.54 12.54 40.42
N THR A 470 13.59 12.86 41.72
CA THR A 470 13.59 11.84 42.77
C THR A 470 12.79 12.31 43.98
N ILE A 471 11.98 11.40 44.53
CA ILE A 471 11.43 11.48 45.87
C ILE A 471 12.36 10.69 46.79
N ALA A 472 13.22 11.39 47.53
CA ALA A 472 14.14 10.80 48.48
C ALA A 472 13.46 10.65 49.85
N VAL A 473 13.30 9.43 50.33
CA VAL A 473 12.69 9.12 51.62
C VAL A 473 13.76 8.62 52.57
N THR A 474 14.02 9.39 53.64
CA THR A 474 14.86 8.98 54.76
C THR A 474 13.98 8.80 55.98
N TYR A 475 14.17 7.71 56.72
CA TYR A 475 13.41 7.49 57.94
C TYR A 475 14.23 6.82 59.04
N SER A 476 13.92 7.16 60.29
CA SER A 476 14.41 6.48 61.48
C SER A 476 13.26 5.91 62.29
N VAL A 477 13.54 4.86 63.03
CA VAL A 477 12.58 4.19 63.91
C VAL A 477 13.16 4.22 65.31
N ASP A 478 12.35 4.67 66.27
CA ASP A 478 12.71 4.77 67.68
C ASP A 478 11.58 4.22 68.57
N ALA A 479 11.83 4.08 69.87
CA ALA A 479 10.80 3.81 70.86
C ALA A 479 10.01 5.09 71.19
N SER A 480 8.69 5.04 71.12
CA SER A 480 7.82 6.18 71.46
C SER A 480 7.69 6.42 72.97
N GLY A 481 8.28 5.56 73.81
CA GLY A 481 8.10 5.55 75.26
C GLY A 481 6.74 5.02 75.73
N SER A 482 5.83 4.67 74.82
CA SER A 482 4.53 4.06 75.15
C SER A 482 4.63 2.53 75.23
N ILE A 483 3.81 1.90 76.08
CA ILE A 483 3.69 0.44 76.15
C ILE A 483 2.26 0.04 75.78
N TYR A 484 2.13 -0.84 74.80
CA TYR A 484 0.88 -1.43 74.35
C TYR A 484 0.73 -2.83 74.93
N ALA A 485 -0.44 -3.17 75.44
CA ALA A 485 -0.77 -4.51 75.88
C ALA A 485 -1.73 -5.17 74.90
N ASN A 486 -1.60 -6.49 74.70
CA ASN A 486 -2.66 -7.24 74.02
C ASN A 486 -3.95 -7.28 74.88
N GLU A 487 -5.08 -7.64 74.27
CA GLU A 487 -6.40 -7.63 74.96
C GLU A 487 -6.44 -8.50 76.23
N THR A 488 -5.67 -9.59 76.24
CA THR A 488 -5.58 -10.52 77.38
C THR A 488 -4.59 -10.05 78.46
N ASN A 489 -3.88 -8.94 78.23
CA ASN A 489 -2.87 -8.37 79.11
C ASN A 489 -1.80 -9.39 79.53
N THR A 490 -1.35 -10.21 78.58
CA THR A 490 -0.33 -11.26 78.77
C THR A 490 1.02 -10.90 78.13
N GLN A 491 1.02 -10.00 77.15
CA GLN A 491 2.20 -9.58 76.39
C GLN A 491 2.16 -8.08 76.15
N GLY A 492 3.30 -7.42 76.36
CA GLY A 492 3.49 -6.00 76.07
C GLY A 492 4.36 -5.78 74.83
N TYR A 493 4.14 -4.64 74.19
CA TYR A 493 4.85 -4.17 73.00
C TYR A 493 5.26 -2.71 73.23
N VAL A 494 6.50 -2.39 72.91
CA VAL A 494 6.97 -1.00 72.97
C VAL A 494 6.40 -0.27 71.76
N GLY A 495 5.80 0.89 71.96
CA GLY A 495 5.36 1.73 70.85
C GLY A 495 6.55 2.17 70.02
N ILE A 496 6.41 2.20 68.70
CA ILE A 496 7.45 2.71 67.80
C ILE A 496 7.12 4.14 67.36
N GLN A 497 8.10 5.00 67.28
CA GLN A 497 7.97 6.32 66.66
C GLN A 497 8.77 6.30 65.37
N VAL A 498 8.17 6.75 64.27
CA VAL A 498 8.84 6.79 62.97
C VAL A 498 8.95 8.23 62.51
N TYR A 499 10.19 8.67 62.32
CA TYR A 499 10.49 10.01 61.84
C TYR A 499 10.85 9.95 60.36
N PHE A 500 10.09 10.64 59.53
CA PHE A 500 10.25 10.70 58.07
C PHE A 500 10.77 12.06 57.63
N ILE A 501 11.77 12.03 56.75
CA ILE A 501 12.22 13.16 55.94
C ILE A 501 12.02 12.77 54.48
N VAL A 502 11.09 13.42 53.80
CA VAL A 502 10.81 13.19 52.38
C VAL A 502 11.18 14.43 51.59
N SER A 503 12.18 14.32 50.72
CA SER A 503 12.66 15.44 49.90
C SER A 503 12.37 15.16 48.43
N MET A 504 11.65 16.09 47.79
CA MET A 504 11.45 16.08 46.35
C MET A 504 12.56 16.89 45.67
N LEU A 505 13.30 16.22 44.78
CA LEU A 505 14.47 16.74 44.09
C LEU A 505 14.17 16.73 42.60
N VAL A 506 14.26 17.90 41.95
CA VAL A 506 14.17 18.02 40.49
C VAL A 506 15.54 18.48 39.98
N PRO A 507 16.11 17.82 38.96
CA PRO A 507 17.33 18.31 38.34
C PRO A 507 17.06 19.66 37.67
N GLY A 508 18.06 20.53 37.61
CA GLY A 508 17.96 21.71 36.76
C GLY A 508 17.82 21.30 35.29
N LEU A 509 17.19 22.14 34.48
CA LEU A 509 17.31 22.04 33.02
C LEU A 509 18.76 22.33 32.62
N GLU A 510 19.18 21.83 31.45
CA GLU A 510 20.55 22.04 30.98
C GLU A 510 20.89 23.54 30.92
N GLY A 511 21.91 23.97 31.68
CA GLY A 511 22.31 25.37 31.81
C GLY A 511 21.46 26.24 32.76
N GLY A 512 20.43 25.67 33.40
CA GLY A 512 19.60 26.31 34.40
C GLY A 512 20.00 25.96 35.84
N GLU A 513 19.65 26.83 36.79
CA GLU A 513 19.80 26.54 38.22
C GLU A 513 18.72 25.54 38.67
N ALA A 514 19.11 24.57 39.48
CA ALA A 514 18.17 23.55 39.97
C ALA A 514 17.22 24.16 41.01
N PRO A 515 15.91 23.84 40.98
CA PRO A 515 14.95 24.40 41.92
C PRO A 515 15.27 23.96 43.36
N GLN A 516 14.91 24.75 44.36
CA GLN A 516 15.12 24.37 45.76
C GLN A 516 14.38 23.06 46.10
N PRO A 517 14.96 22.16 46.91
CA PRO A 517 14.26 20.96 47.34
C PRO A 517 13.03 21.34 48.16
N LEU A 518 11.99 20.53 48.05
CA LEU A 518 10.83 20.59 48.93
C LEU A 518 10.90 19.40 49.89
N THR A 519 11.03 19.70 51.18
CA THR A 519 11.18 18.67 52.21
C THR A 519 9.97 18.66 53.13
N PHE A 520 9.44 17.46 53.33
CA PHE A 520 8.38 17.14 54.26
C PHE A 520 8.97 16.41 55.45
N ILE A 521 8.72 16.95 56.65
CA ILE A 521 9.03 16.26 57.90
C ILE A 521 7.72 15.75 58.48
N LEU A 522 7.70 14.47 58.83
CA LEU A 522 6.58 13.86 59.52
C LEU A 522 7.09 12.98 60.66
N ASP A 523 6.55 13.22 61.85
CA ASP A 523 6.78 12.41 63.03
C ASP A 523 5.51 11.63 63.34
N VAL A 524 5.59 10.30 63.31
CA VAL A 524 4.42 9.42 63.43
C VAL A 524 4.56 8.49 64.62
N GLN A 525 3.57 8.58 65.51
CA GLN A 525 3.36 7.62 66.58
C GLN A 525 2.15 6.72 66.27
N PRO A 526 2.14 5.46 66.74
CA PRO A 526 1.01 4.57 66.63
C PRO A 526 -0.20 5.16 67.37
N PRO A 527 -1.43 4.88 66.90
CA PRO A 527 -2.63 5.29 67.62
C PRO A 527 -2.64 4.64 69.02
N SER A 528 -3.41 5.21 69.95
CA SER A 528 -3.54 4.64 71.30
C SER A 528 -4.12 3.22 71.32
N GLU A 529 -4.87 2.85 70.28
CA GLU A 529 -5.44 1.52 70.08
C GLU A 529 -5.40 1.16 68.58
N PHE A 530 -5.10 -0.11 68.25
CA PHE A 530 -5.17 -0.64 66.88
C PHE A 530 -5.46 -2.14 66.88
N SER A 531 -5.95 -2.65 65.76
CA SER A 531 -6.27 -4.08 65.59
C SER A 531 -5.26 -4.77 64.68
N VAL A 532 -4.94 -6.02 65.00
CA VAL A 532 -4.03 -6.88 64.23
C VAL A 532 -4.81 -8.07 63.68
N GLU A 533 -5.00 -8.12 62.37
CA GLU A 533 -5.73 -9.21 61.72
C GLU A 533 -4.78 -10.41 61.42
N THR A 534 -5.10 -11.60 61.94
CA THR A 534 -4.29 -12.82 61.75
C THR A 534 -4.73 -13.68 60.57
N GLY A 535 -5.68 -13.20 59.75
CA GLY A 535 -6.25 -13.96 58.62
C GLY A 535 -7.00 -15.24 59.03
N GLY A 536 -7.35 -15.39 60.31
CA GLY A 536 -8.09 -16.54 60.84
C GLY A 536 -7.25 -17.80 61.10
N ILE A 537 -5.92 -17.72 60.98
CA ILE A 537 -5.02 -18.89 61.07
C ILE A 537 -4.43 -19.05 62.48
N ALA A 538 -4.30 -17.97 63.25
CA ALA A 538 -3.73 -17.97 64.60
C ALA A 538 -4.67 -17.32 65.64
N ILE A 539 -4.69 -17.89 66.85
CA ILE A 539 -5.47 -17.39 68.01
C ILE A 539 -4.84 -16.11 68.58
N GLU A 540 -3.52 -15.98 68.50
CA GLU A 540 -2.78 -14.77 68.89
C GLU A 540 -1.85 -14.34 67.73
N PRO A 541 -1.75 -13.03 67.44
CA PRO A 541 -0.81 -12.52 66.46
C PRO A 541 0.62 -12.73 66.95
N SER A 542 1.52 -13.08 66.03
CA SER A 542 2.95 -13.10 66.33
C SER A 542 3.48 -11.69 66.60
N ASP A 543 4.49 -11.56 67.46
CA ASP A 543 5.09 -10.27 67.84
C ASP A 543 5.50 -9.42 66.62
N TYR A 544 6.10 -10.05 65.60
CA TYR A 544 6.51 -9.35 64.38
C TYR A 544 5.33 -8.77 63.60
N LEU A 545 4.14 -9.38 63.67
CA LEU A 545 2.95 -8.92 62.97
C LEU A 545 2.38 -7.68 63.66
N VAL A 546 2.48 -7.60 64.99
CA VAL A 546 2.06 -6.42 65.76
C VAL A 546 2.92 -5.21 65.37
N TYR A 547 4.25 -5.37 65.37
CA TYR A 547 5.17 -4.31 64.94
C TYR A 547 5.05 -3.97 63.45
N ASP A 548 4.74 -4.95 62.60
CA ASP A 548 4.48 -4.70 61.17
C ASP A 548 3.22 -3.84 60.98
N VAL A 549 2.15 -4.08 61.76
CA VAL A 549 0.95 -3.24 61.75
C VAL A 549 1.26 -1.82 62.26
N MET A 550 2.04 -1.68 63.34
CA MET A 550 2.46 -0.36 63.82
C MET A 550 3.26 0.40 62.74
N ALA A 551 4.23 -0.28 62.09
CA ALA A 551 5.04 0.33 61.05
C ALA A 551 4.19 0.70 59.82
N LYS A 552 3.32 -0.22 59.38
CA LYS A 552 2.40 0.03 58.26
C LYS A 552 1.49 1.21 58.54
N LYS A 553 0.96 1.36 59.76
CA LYS A 553 0.17 2.55 60.17
C LYS A 553 0.98 3.83 60.06
N ALA A 554 2.26 3.80 60.43
CA ALA A 554 3.14 4.96 60.28
C ALA A 554 3.33 5.35 58.80
N PHE A 555 3.52 4.36 57.92
CA PHE A 555 3.63 4.56 56.49
C PHE A 555 2.30 4.95 55.81
N GLU A 556 1.15 4.45 56.28
CA GLU A 556 -0.19 4.90 55.88
C GLU A 556 -0.39 6.38 56.20
N ASN A 557 0.02 6.80 57.40
CA ASN A 557 0.02 8.21 57.79
C ASN A 557 0.96 9.05 56.93
N LEU A 558 2.14 8.53 56.57
CA LEU A 558 3.04 9.20 55.62
C LEU A 558 2.36 9.43 54.27
N ALA A 559 1.81 8.36 53.67
CA ALA A 559 1.14 8.44 52.37
C ALA A 559 -0.06 9.41 52.42
N GLY A 560 -0.88 9.34 53.48
CA GLY A 560 -2.02 10.23 53.67
C GLY A 560 -1.62 11.69 53.89
N SER A 561 -0.58 11.95 54.67
CA SER A 561 -0.05 13.30 54.93
C SER A 561 0.59 13.90 53.69
N LEU A 562 1.38 13.13 52.92
CA LEU A 562 1.94 13.57 51.64
C LEU A 562 0.84 13.85 50.62
N GLY A 563 -0.16 12.97 50.52
CA GLY A 563 -1.33 13.19 49.65
C GLY A 563 -2.08 14.48 50.01
N SER A 564 -2.28 14.73 51.31
CA SER A 564 -2.92 15.96 51.79
C SER A 564 -2.07 17.20 51.50
N ALA A 565 -0.75 17.11 51.67
CA ALA A 565 0.18 18.20 51.43
C ALA A 565 0.27 18.58 49.94
N LEU A 566 0.32 17.58 49.07
CA LEU A 566 0.48 17.75 47.62
C LEU A 566 -0.85 18.06 46.90
N PHE A 567 -1.97 17.49 47.36
CA PHE A 567 -3.25 17.50 46.62
C PHE A 567 -4.45 18.03 47.42
N ALA A 568 -4.23 18.60 48.61
CA ALA A 568 -5.26 19.13 49.50
C ALA A 568 -6.39 18.14 49.86
N THR A 569 -6.10 16.83 49.85
CA THR A 569 -7.06 15.75 50.13
C THR A 569 -7.09 15.37 51.62
N GLY A 570 -7.47 16.29 52.53
CA GLY A 570 -7.68 15.96 53.95
C GLY A 570 -7.03 16.91 54.95
N GLU A 571 -7.11 16.58 56.24
CA GLU A 571 -6.44 17.32 57.31
C GLU A 571 -4.95 16.95 57.37
N ALA A 572 -4.06 17.91 57.05
CA ALA A 572 -2.62 17.75 57.18
C ALA A 572 -2.20 17.74 58.66
N GLY A 573 -2.35 16.59 59.32
CA GLY A 573 -1.88 16.40 60.69
C GLY A 573 -0.35 16.45 60.76
N SER A 574 0.21 17.28 61.65
CA SER A 574 1.64 17.34 62.08
C SER A 574 2.74 17.53 61.03
N LEU A 575 2.42 17.55 59.73
CA LEU A 575 3.40 17.65 58.65
C LEU A 575 4.01 19.05 58.56
N GLN A 576 5.33 19.14 58.69
CA GLN A 576 6.09 20.38 58.48
C GLN A 576 6.66 20.39 57.06
N ILE A 577 6.54 21.53 56.37
CA ILE A 577 7.11 21.72 55.04
C ILE A 577 8.23 22.75 55.12
N ILE A 578 9.40 22.37 54.61
CA ILE A 578 10.60 23.20 54.56
C ILE A 578 11.05 23.26 53.11
N SER A 579 11.37 24.48 52.64
CA SER A 579 12.01 24.69 51.35
C SER A 579 13.48 25.01 51.56
N GLY A 580 14.36 24.38 50.79
CA GLY A 580 15.81 24.62 50.86
C GLY A 580 16.57 23.48 51.53
N GLU A 581 17.22 23.78 52.65
CA GLU A 581 18.14 22.85 53.34
C GLU A 581 17.42 21.57 53.79
N ILE A 582 18.02 20.42 53.48
CA ILE A 582 17.50 19.12 53.89
C ILE A 582 17.96 18.89 55.34
N PRO A 583 17.04 18.80 56.30
CA PRO A 583 17.39 18.57 57.70
C PRO A 583 18.06 17.22 57.87
N GLU A 584 18.97 17.11 58.84
CA GLU A 584 19.49 15.83 59.29
C GLU A 584 18.44 15.12 60.16
N LEU A 585 18.50 13.79 60.20
CA LEU A 585 17.70 13.02 61.16
C LEU A 585 18.08 13.47 62.57
N PRO A 586 17.10 13.63 63.49
CA PRO A 586 17.42 13.89 64.89
C PRO A 586 18.32 12.78 65.41
N THR A 587 19.49 13.14 65.91
CA THR A 587 20.40 12.21 66.57
C THR A 587 19.78 11.81 67.91
N LEU A 588 19.56 10.52 68.10
CA LEU A 588 19.16 9.97 69.40
C LEU A 588 20.27 10.24 70.42
N ASP A 589 20.00 11.10 71.40
CA ASP A 589 20.84 11.20 72.59
C ASP A 589 20.29 10.30 73.70
N LEU A 590 20.66 9.01 73.65
CA LEU A 590 20.27 8.01 74.66
C LEU A 590 20.92 8.27 76.05
N ARG A 591 21.73 9.33 76.21
CA ARG A 591 22.49 9.59 77.46
C ARG A 591 21.82 10.55 78.43
N GLU A 592 20.73 11.23 78.07
CA GLU A 592 20.10 12.21 78.98
C GLU A 592 19.22 11.60 80.09
N GLY A 593 19.15 10.26 80.21
CA GLY A 593 18.35 9.56 81.24
C GLY A 593 19.07 9.13 82.52
N GLU A 594 20.39 9.33 82.66
CA GLU A 594 21.14 8.83 83.84
C GLU A 594 21.08 9.74 85.10
N ASP A 595 20.48 10.94 85.01
CA ASP A 595 20.31 11.86 86.15
C ASP A 595 18.81 12.11 86.44
N GLY A 596 18.12 11.11 87.02
CA GLY A 596 16.72 11.20 87.48
C GLY A 596 16.43 10.32 88.68
#